data_AF-A0A1F4YRZ1-F1
#
_entry.id   AF-A0A1F4YRZ1-F1
#
_cell.length_a   1.000
_cell.length_b   1.000
_cell.length_c   1.000
_cell.angle_alpha   90.00
_cell.angle_beta   90.00
_cell.angle_gamma   90.00
#
_symmetry.space_group_name_H-M   'P 1'
#
loop_
_entity.id
_entity.type
_entity.pdbx_description
1 polymer ?
#
loop_
_entity_poly.entity_id
_entity_poly.type
_entity_poly.pdbx_seq_one_letter_code
_entity_poly.pdbx_strand_id
1 'polypeptide(L)'
;MESGHYEFGDFSELEYVLVRLKIDALCELIRQQRVTATHAKEAYRKIERRFLSSNQDKVELFKMIYESRIERLCDQYLRGSA
;
A
#
# COMPACT_ATOMS: atom_id res chain seq x y z
N MET A 1 -29.00 -4.72 -19.90
CA MET A 1 -28.15 -4.41 -18.73
C MET A 1 -26.76 -4.88 -19.11
N GLU A 2 -25.90 -3.97 -19.52
CA GLU A 2 -24.51 -4.30 -19.85
C GLU A 2 -23.78 -4.58 -18.54
N SER A 3 -23.56 -5.87 -18.26
CA SER A 3 -22.60 -6.30 -17.25
C SER A 3 -21.22 -5.90 -17.75
N GLY A 4 -20.75 -4.73 -17.32
CA GLY A 4 -19.39 -4.28 -17.54
C GLY A 4 -18.43 -5.26 -16.88
N HIS A 5 -17.88 -6.17 -17.68
CA HIS A 5 -16.75 -6.98 -17.28
C HIS A 5 -15.54 -6.05 -17.14
N TYR A 6 -15.25 -5.63 -15.92
CA TYR A 6 -13.92 -5.12 -15.60
C TYR A 6 -12.97 -6.31 -15.62
N GLU A 7 -12.34 -6.54 -16.77
CA GLU A 7 -11.21 -7.45 -16.88
C GLU A 7 -10.01 -6.81 -16.17
N PHE A 8 -9.85 -7.11 -14.89
CA PHE A 8 -8.57 -6.92 -14.22
C PHE A 8 -7.60 -7.95 -14.81
N GLY A 9 -6.82 -7.53 -15.80
CA GLY A 9 -5.80 -8.37 -16.43
C GLY A 9 -4.90 -9.04 -15.38
N ASP A 10 -4.91 -10.37 -15.42
CA ASP A 10 -4.10 -11.33 -14.65
C ASP A 10 -3.42 -10.80 -13.39
N PHE A 11 -4.17 -10.77 -12.31
CA PHE A 11 -3.65 -11.06 -10.97
C PHE A 11 -4.35 -12.31 -10.47
N SER A 12 -3.72 -13.09 -9.59
CA SER A 12 -4.56 -13.73 -8.60
C SER A 12 -5.13 -12.60 -7.74
N GLU A 13 -6.44 -12.37 -7.76
CA GLU A 13 -7.10 -11.36 -6.90
C GLU A 13 -6.61 -11.43 -5.44
N LEU A 14 -6.22 -12.65 -5.04
CA LEU A 14 -5.53 -12.98 -3.80
C LEU A 14 -4.26 -12.15 -3.53
N GLU A 15 -3.35 -11.99 -4.49
CA GLU A 15 -2.11 -11.21 -4.29
C GLU A 15 -2.41 -9.75 -3.99
N TYR A 16 -3.35 -9.15 -4.72
CA TYR A 16 -3.77 -7.77 -4.47
C TYR A 16 -4.41 -7.62 -3.09
N VAL A 17 -5.32 -8.54 -2.72
CA VAL A 17 -5.95 -8.57 -1.39
C VAL A 17 -4.89 -8.70 -0.29
N LEU A 18 -3.92 -9.60 -0.45
CA LEU A 18 -2.84 -9.80 0.51
C LEU A 18 -1.98 -8.55 0.68
N VAL A 19 -1.66 -7.85 -0.41
CA VAL A 19 -0.89 -6.61 -0.32
C VAL A 19 -1.70 -5.50 0.35
N ARG A 20 -2.97 -5.34 -0.02
CA ARG A 20 -3.88 -4.40 0.63
C ARG A 20 -3.92 -4.62 2.15
N LEU A 21 -4.10 -5.87 2.58
CA LEU A 21 -4.12 -6.22 4.01
C LEU A 21 -2.81 -5.85 4.73
N LYS A 22 -1.65 -6.08 4.10
CA LYS A 22 -0.35 -5.69 4.67
C LYS A 22 -0.21 -4.18 4.82
N ILE A 23 -0.71 -3.42 3.85
CA ILE A 23 -0.65 -1.95 3.87
C ILE A 23 -1.64 -1.40 4.90
N ASP A 24 -2.84 -1.98 5.01
CA ASP A 24 -3.82 -1.64 6.04
C ASP A 24 -3.25 -1.90 7.45
N ALA A 25 -2.61 -3.05 7.67
CA ALA A 25 -1.94 -3.36 8.93
C ALA A 25 -0.80 -2.37 9.24
N LEU A 26 0.00 -2.00 8.25
CA LEU A 26 1.06 -1.00 8.41
C LEU A 26 0.49 0.38 8.77
N CYS A 27 -0.62 0.78 8.16
CA CYS A 27 -1.33 2.02 8.49
C CYS A 27 -1.77 2.04 9.96
N GLU A 28 -2.31 0.92 10.47
CA GLU A 28 -2.72 0.81 11.87
C GLU A 28 -1.52 0.91 12.82
N LEU A 29 -0.38 0.32 12.48
CA LEU A 29 0.84 0.46 13.28
C LEU A 29 1.32 1.91 13.35
N ILE A 30 1.25 2.66 12.24
CA ILE A 30 1.59 4.10 12.21
C ILE A 30 0.62 4.89 13.10
N ARG A 31 -0.69 4.66 12.96
CA ARG A 31 -1.73 5.33 13.76
C ARG A 31 -1.56 5.10 15.26
N GLN A 32 -1.21 3.87 15.64
CA GLN A 32 -0.95 3.49 17.04
C GLN A 32 0.42 3.94 17.54
N GLN A 33 1.21 4.62 16.72
CA GLN A 33 2.58 5.05 17.04
C GLN A 33 3.52 3.89 17.42
N ARG A 34 3.24 2.68 16.93
CA ARG A 34 4.04 1.48 17.18
C ARG A 34 5.20 1.31 16.21
N VAL A 35 5.29 2.19 15.21
CA VAL A 35 6.35 2.20 14.20
C VAL A 35 6.71 3.64 13.85
N THR A 36 7.99 3.92 13.67
CA THR A 36 8.44 5.24 13.22
C THR A 36 8.15 5.44 11.74
N ALA A 37 8.04 6.70 11.29
CA ALA A 37 7.84 7.03 9.88
C ALA A 37 8.92 6.40 8.95
N THR A 38 10.17 6.35 9.40
CA THR A 38 11.27 5.70 8.64
C THR A 38 11.02 4.21 8.45
N HIS A 39 10.73 3.48 9.53
CA HIS A 39 10.44 2.05 9.45
C HIS A 39 9.17 1.75 8.65
N ALA A 40 8.17 2.63 8.73
CA ALA A 40 6.95 2.52 7.91
C ALA A 40 7.26 2.63 6.42
N LYS A 41 8.06 3.62 6.01
CA LYS A 41 8.48 3.79 4.60
C LYS A 41 9.30 2.59 4.10
N GLU A 42 10.19 2.03 4.94
CA GLU A 42 10.94 0.83 4.58
C GLU A 42 10.05 -0.40 4.41
N ALA A 43 9.08 -0.60 5.31
CA ALA A 43 8.12 -1.70 5.23
C ALA A 43 7.26 -1.59 3.97
N TYR A 44 6.77 -0.39 3.64
CA TYR A 44 6.06 -0.12 2.40
C TYR A 44 6.92 -0.47 1.17
N ARG A 45 8.17 0.00 1.09
CA ARG A 45 9.09 -0.32 -0.03
C ARG A 45 9.39 -1.81 -0.17
N LYS A 46 9.35 -2.58 0.92
CA LYS A 46 9.51 -4.05 0.87
C LYS A 46 8.26 -4.73 0.30
N ILE A 47 7.07 -4.27 0.71
CA ILE A 47 5.79 -4.76 0.18
C ILE A 47 5.69 -4.44 -1.32
N GLU A 48 5.98 -3.19 -1.69
CA GLU A 48 6.02 -2.70 -3.06
C GLU A 48 6.97 -3.54 -3.93
N ARG A 49 8.26 -3.66 -3.57
CA ARG A 49 9.23 -4.44 -4.34
C ARG A 49 8.80 -5.89 -4.58
N ARG A 50 8.21 -6.54 -3.56
CA ARG A 50 7.73 -7.92 -3.67
C ARG A 50 6.50 -8.06 -4.56
N PHE A 51 5.63 -7.07 -4.58
CA PHE A 51 4.46 -7.07 -5.44
C PHE A 51 4.86 -6.82 -6.91
N LEU A 52 5.75 -5.85 -7.12
CA LEU A 52 6.17 -5.43 -8.46
C LEU A 52 7.13 -6.40 -9.13
N SER A 53 7.81 -7.29 -8.39
CA SER A 53 8.63 -8.35 -9.01
C SER A 53 7.80 -9.27 -9.91
N SER A 54 6.50 -9.37 -9.65
CA SER A 54 5.56 -10.17 -10.45
C SER A 54 4.58 -9.32 -11.27
N ASN A 55 4.60 -7.99 -11.12
CA ASN A 55 3.55 -7.07 -11.61
C ASN A 55 4.09 -5.68 -11.99
N GLN A 56 5.17 -5.63 -12.77
CA GLN A 56 5.87 -4.37 -13.09
C GLN A 56 5.01 -3.36 -13.85
N ASP A 57 4.10 -3.85 -14.69
CA ASP A 57 3.13 -3.06 -15.47
C ASP A 57 2.15 -2.28 -14.59
N LYS A 58 2.08 -2.63 -13.30
CA LYS A 58 1.06 -2.13 -12.36
C LYS A 58 1.66 -1.24 -11.26
N VAL A 59 2.93 -0.85 -11.41
CA VAL A 59 3.63 0.14 -10.57
C VAL A 59 2.79 1.37 -10.31
N GLU A 60 2.28 1.98 -11.38
CA GLU A 60 1.67 3.30 -11.28
C GLU A 60 0.34 3.24 -10.53
N LEU A 61 -0.48 2.24 -10.85
CA LEU A 61 -1.73 1.99 -10.15
C LEU A 61 -1.48 1.67 -8.67
N PHE A 62 -0.45 0.87 -8.37
CA PHE A 62 -0.08 0.54 -7.01
C PHE A 62 0.28 1.78 -6.19
N LYS A 63 1.15 2.62 -6.74
CA LYS A 63 1.59 3.86 -6.09
C LYS A 63 0.45 4.84 -5.87
N MET A 64 -0.40 5.04 -6.89
CA MET A 64 -1.58 5.92 -6.77
C MET A 64 -2.51 5.50 -5.62
N ILE A 65 -2.66 4.20 -5.37
CA ILE A 65 -3.58 3.70 -4.34
C ILE A 65 -2.95 3.76 -2.95
N TYR A 66 -1.67 3.40 -2.82
CA TYR A 66 -1.08 3.10 -1.52
C TYR A 66 -0.01 4.10 -1.05
N GLU A 67 0.78 4.67 -1.96
CA GLU A 67 1.89 5.57 -1.61
C GLU A 67 1.35 6.81 -0.91
N SER A 68 0.38 7.49 -1.53
CA SER A 68 -0.25 8.69 -0.96
C SER A 68 -0.95 8.44 0.37
N ARG A 69 -1.32 7.19 0.68
CA ARG A 69 -1.95 6.85 1.97
C ARG A 69 -0.91 6.69 3.08
N ILE A 70 0.20 6.02 2.82
CA ILE A 70 1.31 5.87 3.77
C ILE A 70 2.00 7.21 4.00
N GLU A 71 2.24 8.00 2.96
CA GLU A 71 2.86 9.33 3.09
C GLU A 71 2.04 10.26 3.98
N ARG A 72 0.73 10.37 3.74
CA ARG A 72 -0.16 11.19 4.58
C ARG A 72 -0.12 10.77 6.05
N LEU A 73 -0.12 9.47 6.33
CA LEU A 73 -0.08 8.96 7.71
C LEU A 73 1.28 9.22 8.39
N CYS A 74 2.38 9.04 7.66
CA CYS A 74 3.71 9.36 8.15
C CYS A 74 3.87 10.87 8.41
N ASP A 75 3.33 11.73 7.55
CA ASP A 75 3.40 13.18 7.73
C ASP A 75 2.52 13.66 8.90
N GLN A 76 1.35 13.06 9.09
CA GLN A 76 0.52 13.30 10.28
C GLN A 76 1.22 12.85 11.56
N TYR A 77 1.91 11.70 11.54
CA TYR A 77 2.72 11.23 12.66
C TYR A 77 3.80 12.26 13.05
N LEU A 78 4.51 12.82 12.06
CA LEU A 78 5.54 13.84 12.30
C LEU A 78 4.98 15.17 12.83
N ARG A 79 3.76 15.55 12.43
CA ARG A 79 3.10 16.78 12.88
C ARG A 79 2.38 16.66 14.22
N GLY A 80 1.90 15.47 14.59
CA GLY A 80 1.20 15.20 15.85
C GLY A 80 2.12 14.81 17.02
N SER A 81 3.41 14.64 16.76
CA SER A 81 4.43 14.36 17.79
C SER A 81 5.10 15.64 18.35
N ALA A 82 4.50 16.81 18.12
CA ALA A 82 4.97 18.12 18.58
C ALA A 82 4.17 18.61 19.80
#